data_AF-A0A1L9PDM6-F1
#
_entry.id   AF-A0A1L9PDM6-F1
#
_cell.length_a   1.000
_cell.length_b   1.000
_cell.length_c   1.000
_cell.angle_alpha   90.00
_cell.angle_beta   90.00
_cell.angle_gamma   90.00
#
_symmetry.space_group_name_H-M   'P 1'
#
loop_
_entity.id
_entity.type
_entity.pdbx_description
1 polymer ?
#
loop_
_entity_poly.entity_id
_entity_poly.type
_entity_poly.pdbx_seq_one_letter_code
_entity_poly.pdbx_strand_id
1 'polypeptide(L)'
;MAASTSAGPIYPSQWHDPSLFIYLPLSKAWKLNMGMRSLIGITVALAAGITQAVEIDGSDPVTFTSKGNPILADGSWYSGDPAPLVVNNTVYILSGKDDAPPDTNSFVMPQWGMFESASPDPAGSEWTLYPNIAAPSEVFSWASEGTAYAAQVVQGPDQKFYLYAPVTEANSPNTDPFAIGVAVSDSPTGPYEDAHPDGPIVSQSVPTGNDIQNIDPTVLVDEDGSVYLYFGTFGRLLGYQLDSDMTTITGDVIEVDTSTLTGYFEAPWLMKRQETYYMVYAANNAGADSPCTPTSYHACIAYASSSSPLGPWTFQGVVLHIVSSTTSHPGVVESNGSWYLVYHTADAEGGYHFRRSVAFDELTWDDSQSPPTINTVKQTFAPQSDPEQTRNIAGAANASSENATPIQYWVEALHDGVISVNPLPPDIWSSYDGTNSLGESTVVYSWDSAVTLNGTAMVFFADQPAGASEGVAPPTAWHVEYLENGSWTEVSNSSPYPLEVSDTPVEVGFDQIETTSIRAVLSASGGSGGYAGVGIKEWYAYAPTAQ
;
A
#
# COMPACT_ATOMS: atom_id res chain seq x y z
N MET A 1 41.30 17.88 30.21
CA MET A 1 40.47 16.98 31.06
C MET A 1 39.06 17.53 30.97
N ALA A 2 38.27 17.16 29.96
CA ALA A 2 37.51 15.90 29.81
C ALA A 2 36.36 15.84 30.84
N ALA A 3 35.10 15.57 30.51
CA ALA A 3 34.42 15.30 29.25
C ALA A 3 32.91 15.54 29.47
N SER A 4 32.19 16.06 28.47
CA SER A 4 30.73 15.99 28.39
C SER A 4 30.37 14.93 27.36
N THR A 5 29.70 13.87 27.78
CA THR A 5 29.17 12.82 26.90
C THR A 5 27.75 13.21 26.49
N SER A 6 27.59 13.73 25.26
CA SER A 6 26.32 13.73 24.55
C SER A 6 26.21 12.41 23.79
N ALA A 7 25.33 11.52 24.24
CA ALA A 7 24.89 10.39 23.44
C ALA A 7 23.84 10.91 22.45
N GLY A 8 24.18 11.00 21.17
CA GLY A 8 23.21 11.13 20.09
C GLY A 8 22.55 9.78 19.81
N PRO A 9 21.33 9.75 19.23
CA PRO A 9 20.69 8.50 18.83
C PRO A 9 21.53 7.83 17.73
N ILE A 10 21.86 6.56 17.96
CA ILE A 10 22.52 5.69 17.00
C ILE A 10 21.43 5.14 16.10
N TYR A 11 21.27 5.69 14.90
CA TYR A 11 20.46 5.08 13.85
C TYR A 11 21.19 3.83 13.33
N PRO A 12 20.60 2.62 13.37
CA PRO A 12 21.23 1.43 12.81
C PRO A 12 21.32 1.57 11.28
N SER A 13 22.47 1.23 10.72
CA SER A 13 22.79 1.30 9.29
C SER A 13 22.08 0.24 8.42
N GLN A 14 20.89 -0.21 8.80
CA GLN A 14 20.14 -1.28 8.11
C GLN A 14 18.99 -0.75 7.23
N TRP A 15 18.78 0.57 7.18
CA TRP A 15 17.75 1.21 6.34
C TRP A 15 18.15 1.38 4.87
N HIS A 16 19.35 0.95 4.48
CA HIS A 16 19.87 1.09 3.12
C HIS A 16 19.94 -0.22 2.33
N ASP A 17 19.22 -1.26 2.77
CA ASP A 17 19.13 -2.50 2.01
C ASP A 17 17.83 -2.55 1.19
N PRO A 18 17.86 -2.16 -0.10
CA PRO A 18 16.70 -2.28 -0.99
C PRO A 18 16.27 -3.74 -1.23
N SER A 19 16.98 -4.75 -0.70
CA SER A 19 16.56 -6.16 -0.78
C SER A 19 15.51 -6.57 0.26
N LEU A 20 15.24 -5.73 1.28
CA LEU A 20 14.20 -5.97 2.29
C LEU A 20 12.80 -5.53 1.86
N PHE A 21 12.71 -4.77 0.77
CA PHE A 21 11.47 -4.43 0.07
C PHE A 21 11.47 -5.18 -1.26
N ILE A 22 10.41 -5.95 -1.51
CA ILE A 22 10.36 -6.87 -2.65
C ILE A 22 10.40 -6.08 -3.96
N TYR A 23 11.58 -5.97 -4.55
CA TYR A 23 11.78 -6.10 -5.99
C TYR A 23 12.67 -7.32 -6.20
N LEU A 24 12.05 -8.49 -6.35
CA LEU A 24 12.76 -9.65 -6.89
C LEU A 24 13.26 -9.27 -8.29
N PRO A 25 14.58 -9.28 -8.55
CA PRO A 25 15.07 -9.05 -9.90
C PRO A 25 14.56 -10.17 -10.80
N LEU A 26 13.91 -9.78 -11.91
CA LEU A 26 13.54 -10.65 -13.03
C LEU A 26 14.78 -11.40 -13.57
N SER A 27 15.12 -12.55 -12.99
CA SER A 27 15.98 -13.54 -13.65
C SER A 27 15.91 -14.93 -13.00
N LYS A 28 15.00 -15.76 -13.49
CA LYS A 28 15.20 -17.16 -13.93
C LYS A 28 13.88 -17.92 -13.94
N ALA A 29 13.18 -17.82 -15.07
CA ALA A 29 12.07 -18.70 -15.40
C ALA A 29 12.57 -20.16 -15.51
N TRP A 30 12.04 -21.04 -14.66
CA TRP A 30 12.17 -22.48 -14.81
C TRP A 30 11.14 -22.96 -15.83
N LYS A 31 11.64 -23.51 -16.95
CA LYS A 31 10.84 -24.29 -17.90
C LYS A 31 10.36 -25.58 -17.21
N LEU A 32 9.05 -25.79 -17.11
CA LEU A 32 8.49 -27.12 -16.85
C LEU A 32 7.61 -27.59 -18.02
N ASN A 33 7.88 -28.82 -18.44
CA ASN A 33 7.23 -29.58 -19.50
C ASN A 33 5.72 -29.75 -19.26
N MET A 34 4.89 -29.32 -20.22
CA MET A 34 3.50 -29.77 -20.33
C MET A 34 3.44 -31.19 -20.90
N GLY A 35 3.05 -32.15 -20.05
CA GLY A 35 2.58 -33.47 -20.45
C GLY A 35 1.05 -33.49 -20.49
N MET A 36 0.46 -33.57 -21.69
CA MET A 36 -0.97 -33.78 -21.90
C MET A 36 -1.46 -35.08 -21.23
N ARG A 37 -2.47 -34.98 -20.36
CA ARG A 37 -3.42 -36.07 -20.11
C ARG A 37 -4.84 -35.54 -20.01
N SER A 38 -5.65 -35.94 -20.98
CA SER A 38 -7.09 -35.71 -21.03
C SER A 38 -7.80 -36.50 -19.93
N LEU A 39 -8.72 -35.83 -19.22
CA LEU A 39 -9.79 -36.47 -18.45
C LEU A 39 -11.08 -35.70 -18.70
N ILE A 40 -12.02 -36.38 -19.35
CA ILE A 40 -13.40 -35.95 -19.55
C ILE A 40 -14.14 -36.24 -18.24
N GLY A 41 -14.54 -35.19 -17.53
CA GLY A 41 -15.43 -35.27 -16.37
C GLY A 41 -16.64 -34.36 -16.61
N ILE A 42 -17.83 -34.95 -16.65
CA ILE A 42 -19.10 -34.24 -16.77
C ILE A 42 -19.46 -33.69 -15.38
N THR A 43 -19.53 -32.38 -15.23
CA THR A 43 -20.00 -31.71 -14.01
C THR A 43 -21.39 -31.14 -14.25
N VAL A 44 -22.35 -31.56 -13.42
CA VAL A 44 -23.70 -30.99 -13.34
C VAL A 44 -23.58 -29.65 -12.61
N ALA A 45 -23.91 -28.55 -13.29
CA ALA A 45 -23.91 -27.21 -12.70
C ALA A 45 -25.17 -26.99 -11.85
N LEU A 46 -25.00 -26.82 -10.54
CA LEU A 46 -25.90 -26.04 -9.72
C LEU A 46 -25.46 -24.57 -9.84
N ALA A 47 -26.25 -23.76 -10.54
CA ALA A 47 -26.02 -22.34 -10.66
C ALA A 47 -26.44 -21.62 -9.36
N ALA A 48 -25.47 -21.38 -8.48
CA ALA A 48 -25.53 -20.21 -7.60
C ALA A 48 -24.90 -19.06 -8.41
N GLY A 49 -25.70 -18.04 -8.73
CA GLY A 49 -25.25 -16.91 -9.53
C GLY A 49 -24.27 -16.06 -8.76
N ILE A 50 -22.97 -16.33 -8.93
CA ILE A 50 -21.91 -15.36 -8.67
C ILE A 50 -21.84 -14.51 -9.94
N THR A 51 -22.43 -13.33 -9.91
CA THR A 51 -22.17 -12.31 -10.94
C THR A 51 -20.80 -11.74 -10.64
N GLN A 52 -19.74 -12.32 -11.20
CA GLN A 52 -18.46 -11.62 -11.27
C GLN A 52 -18.67 -10.36 -12.13
N ALA A 53 -18.20 -9.21 -11.65
CA ALA A 53 -18.16 -8.01 -12.45
C ALA A 53 -17.35 -8.29 -13.73
N VAL A 54 -17.82 -7.76 -14.86
CA VAL A 54 -17.08 -7.87 -16.12
C VAL A 54 -15.96 -6.83 -16.06
N GLU A 55 -14.71 -7.28 -16.17
CA GLU A 55 -13.54 -6.40 -16.22
C GLU A 55 -13.70 -5.38 -17.37
N ILE A 56 -13.34 -4.12 -17.10
CA ILE A 56 -13.34 -3.06 -18.10
C ILE A 56 -12.04 -3.16 -18.92
N ASP A 57 -12.15 -3.72 -20.12
CA ASP A 57 -11.02 -3.95 -21.05
C ASP A 57 -11.09 -3.10 -22.34
N GLY A 58 -12.18 -2.34 -22.52
CA GLY A 58 -12.43 -1.49 -23.68
C GLY A 58 -11.90 -0.07 -23.54
N SER A 59 -11.86 0.69 -24.64
CA SER A 59 -11.47 2.11 -24.65
C SER A 59 -12.64 3.07 -24.37
N ASP A 60 -13.87 2.57 -24.37
CA ASP A 60 -15.06 3.41 -24.23
C ASP A 60 -15.24 3.87 -22.77
N PRO A 61 -15.61 5.15 -22.54
CA PRO A 61 -15.88 5.63 -21.19
C PRO A 61 -17.05 4.90 -20.52
N VAL A 62 -16.93 4.62 -19.23
CA VAL A 62 -17.92 3.93 -18.41
C VAL A 62 -18.42 4.85 -17.30
N THR A 63 -19.71 5.18 -17.33
CA THR A 63 -20.36 5.96 -16.27
C THR A 63 -20.99 5.04 -15.23
N PHE A 64 -20.77 5.33 -13.95
CA PHE A 64 -21.30 4.59 -12.82
C PHE A 64 -21.61 5.52 -11.64
N THR A 65 -22.36 5.00 -10.67
CA THR A 65 -22.64 5.72 -9.42
C THR A 65 -21.87 5.06 -8.29
N SER A 66 -20.88 5.78 -7.76
CA SER A 66 -20.17 5.40 -6.54
C SER A 66 -21.12 5.46 -5.34
N LYS A 67 -20.89 4.60 -4.35
CA LYS A 67 -21.63 4.58 -3.07
C LYS A 67 -20.79 5.06 -1.89
N GLY A 68 -19.64 5.67 -2.15
CA GLY A 68 -18.61 6.00 -1.17
C GLY A 68 -17.26 5.41 -1.59
N ASN A 69 -16.27 5.37 -0.71
CA ASN A 69 -14.97 4.79 -1.04
C ASN A 69 -14.95 3.25 -0.95
N PRO A 70 -14.12 2.59 -1.79
CA PRO A 70 -13.37 3.20 -2.90
C PRO A 70 -14.32 3.64 -4.03
N ILE A 71 -13.92 4.62 -4.84
CA ILE A 71 -14.79 5.25 -5.86
C ILE A 71 -15.49 4.19 -6.71
N LEU A 72 -14.72 3.22 -7.20
CA LEU A 72 -15.20 2.02 -7.88
C LEU A 72 -14.83 0.78 -7.07
N ALA A 73 -15.83 0.13 -6.48
CA ALA A 73 -15.65 -0.92 -5.48
C ALA A 73 -15.95 -2.34 -5.99
N ASP A 74 -16.44 -2.51 -7.22
CA ASP A 74 -16.95 -3.80 -7.73
C ASP A 74 -15.88 -4.71 -8.35
N GLY A 75 -14.61 -4.31 -8.31
CA GLY A 75 -13.50 -5.08 -8.86
C GLY A 75 -13.45 -5.13 -10.39
N SER A 76 -14.27 -4.34 -11.10
CA SER A 76 -14.23 -4.26 -12.57
C SER A 76 -13.02 -3.48 -13.10
N TRP A 77 -12.38 -2.69 -12.25
CA TRP A 77 -11.16 -1.95 -12.52
C TRP A 77 -10.44 -1.61 -11.21
N TYR A 78 -9.14 -1.92 -11.15
CA TYR A 78 -8.27 -1.54 -10.03
C TYR A 78 -7.41 -0.34 -10.43
N SER A 79 -7.37 0.66 -9.56
CA SER A 79 -6.74 1.95 -9.77
C SER A 79 -5.74 2.28 -8.66
N GLY A 80 -4.49 2.47 -9.06
CA GLY A 80 -3.38 2.85 -8.18
C GLY A 80 -2.86 4.26 -8.46
N ASP A 81 -2.09 4.78 -7.50
CA ASP A 81 -1.30 6.01 -7.62
C ASP A 81 -2.07 7.23 -8.18
N PRO A 82 -3.09 7.73 -7.46
CA PRO A 82 -3.97 8.77 -7.98
C PRO A 82 -3.30 10.14 -8.07
N ALA A 83 -3.56 10.86 -9.16
CA ALA A 83 -3.18 12.25 -9.36
C ALA A 83 -4.39 13.11 -9.75
N PRO A 84 -5.01 13.83 -8.79
CA PRO A 84 -6.17 14.67 -9.05
C PRO A 84 -5.81 16.01 -9.70
N LEU A 85 -6.69 16.51 -10.56
CA LEU A 85 -6.71 17.91 -11.00
C LEU A 85 -8.16 18.43 -11.13
N VAL A 86 -8.32 19.75 -11.10
CA VAL A 86 -9.61 20.40 -11.34
C VAL A 86 -9.55 21.28 -12.58
N VAL A 87 -10.50 21.07 -13.50
CA VAL A 87 -10.65 21.87 -14.72
C VAL A 87 -12.10 22.32 -14.82
N ASN A 88 -12.35 23.63 -14.86
CA ASN A 88 -13.71 24.20 -14.95
C ASN A 88 -14.67 23.59 -13.91
N ASN A 89 -14.25 23.50 -12.65
CA ASN A 89 -15.00 22.92 -11.52
C ASN A 89 -15.31 21.42 -11.63
N THR A 90 -14.73 20.72 -12.61
CA THR A 90 -14.81 19.27 -12.74
C THR A 90 -13.55 18.65 -12.17
N VAL A 91 -13.70 17.64 -11.31
CA VAL A 91 -12.57 16.87 -10.77
C VAL A 91 -12.25 15.74 -11.73
N TYR A 92 -10.96 15.63 -12.04
CA TYR A 92 -10.36 14.53 -12.77
C TYR A 92 -9.35 13.84 -11.85
N ILE A 93 -9.24 12.52 -11.91
CA ILE A 93 -8.26 11.75 -11.14
C ILE A 93 -7.59 10.76 -12.08
N LEU A 94 -6.33 11.05 -12.43
CA LEU A 94 -5.51 10.11 -13.18
C LEU A 94 -5.15 8.96 -12.24
N SER A 95 -5.11 7.73 -12.75
CA SER A 95 -4.61 6.57 -12.00
C SER A 95 -3.97 5.58 -12.97
N GLY A 96 -2.99 4.82 -12.49
CA GLY A 96 -2.54 3.65 -13.22
C GLY A 96 -3.52 2.49 -13.04
N LYS A 97 -3.68 1.64 -14.07
CA LYS A 97 -4.48 0.41 -14.00
C LYS A 97 -3.66 -0.68 -13.31
N ASP A 98 -4.14 -1.27 -12.21
CA ASP A 98 -3.52 -2.42 -11.57
C ASP A 98 -4.12 -3.74 -12.10
N ASP A 99 -3.36 -4.48 -12.92
CA ASP A 99 -3.79 -5.75 -13.55
C ASP A 99 -3.14 -7.00 -12.92
N ALA A 100 -2.57 -6.86 -11.73
CA ALA A 100 -1.90 -7.98 -11.07
C ALA A 100 -2.90 -9.12 -10.81
N PRO A 101 -2.63 -10.37 -11.22
CA PRO A 101 -3.49 -11.48 -10.89
C PRO A 101 -3.65 -11.71 -9.37
N PRO A 102 -4.78 -12.29 -8.91
CA PRO A 102 -4.85 -13.30 -7.86
C PRO A 102 -3.78 -13.38 -6.79
N ASP A 103 -2.72 -14.00 -7.28
CA ASP A 103 -1.64 -14.70 -6.63
C ASP A 103 -0.29 -14.06 -6.95
N THR A 104 -0.30 -12.85 -7.54
CA THR A 104 0.90 -12.16 -8.01
C THR A 104 1.18 -10.94 -7.16
N ASN A 105 2.32 -10.97 -6.48
CA ASN A 105 2.82 -9.85 -5.67
C ASN A 105 3.76 -8.97 -6.48
N SER A 106 3.22 -8.34 -7.52
CA SER A 106 3.95 -7.45 -8.41
C SER A 106 2.99 -6.52 -9.13
N PHE A 107 3.37 -5.25 -9.30
CA PHE A 107 2.60 -4.28 -10.07
C PHE A 107 2.60 -4.67 -11.55
N VAL A 108 1.40 -4.85 -12.12
CA VAL A 108 1.20 -5.04 -13.55
C VAL A 108 0.37 -3.85 -14.02
N MET A 109 1.05 -2.82 -14.52
CA MET A 109 0.40 -1.54 -14.85
C MET A 109 0.57 -1.21 -16.33
N PRO A 110 -0.35 -1.67 -17.20
CA PRO A 110 -0.19 -1.52 -18.64
C PRO A 110 -0.44 -0.10 -19.16
N GLN A 111 -1.33 0.64 -18.50
CA GLN A 111 -1.84 1.93 -18.98
C GLN A 111 -2.36 2.80 -17.84
N TRP A 112 -2.63 4.07 -18.15
CA TRP A 112 -3.32 4.99 -17.26
C TRP A 112 -4.80 5.16 -17.66
N GLY A 113 -5.66 5.24 -16.64
CA GLY A 113 -7.07 5.62 -16.70
C GLY A 113 -7.33 6.96 -16.02
N MET A 114 -8.53 7.50 -16.17
CA MET A 114 -8.96 8.77 -15.55
C MET A 114 -10.40 8.66 -15.06
N PHE A 115 -10.64 9.00 -13.80
CA PHE A 115 -11.99 9.24 -13.29
C PHE A 115 -12.36 10.71 -13.48
N GLU A 116 -13.61 10.98 -13.83
CA GLU A 116 -14.19 12.32 -13.97
C GLU A 116 -15.47 12.43 -13.13
N SER A 117 -15.62 13.52 -12.38
CA SER A 117 -16.90 13.92 -11.78
C SER A 117 -17.07 15.44 -11.72
N ALA A 118 -18.22 15.91 -12.18
CA ALA A 118 -18.63 17.31 -12.07
C ALA A 118 -19.18 17.69 -10.67
N SER A 119 -19.47 16.69 -9.83
CA SER A 119 -20.00 16.90 -8.49
C SER A 119 -19.55 15.76 -7.56
N PRO A 120 -18.24 15.64 -7.31
CA PRO A 120 -17.71 14.58 -6.47
C PRO A 120 -18.18 14.75 -5.02
N ASP A 121 -18.54 13.63 -4.41
CA ASP A 121 -18.98 13.55 -3.01
C ASP A 121 -18.36 12.27 -2.41
N PRO A 122 -17.58 12.37 -1.31
CA PRO A 122 -17.04 11.21 -0.58
C PRO A 122 -18.10 10.19 -0.14
N ALA A 123 -19.36 10.60 0.03
CA ALA A 123 -20.46 9.71 0.38
C ALA A 123 -21.05 8.95 -0.83
N GLY A 124 -20.61 9.27 -2.05
CA GLY A 124 -21.07 8.67 -3.30
C GLY A 124 -21.66 9.69 -4.26
N SER A 125 -21.28 9.57 -5.54
CA SER A 125 -21.63 10.49 -6.62
C SER A 125 -21.55 9.77 -7.98
N GLU A 126 -21.99 10.43 -9.04
CA GLU A 126 -21.78 9.93 -10.40
C GLU A 126 -20.33 10.19 -10.83
N TRP A 127 -19.71 9.18 -11.43
CA TRP A 127 -18.36 9.22 -11.97
C TRP A 127 -18.35 8.62 -13.38
N THR A 128 -17.44 9.09 -14.21
CA THR A 128 -17.09 8.44 -15.49
C THR A 128 -15.64 8.01 -15.46
N LEU A 129 -15.38 6.72 -15.71
CA LEU A 129 -14.05 6.18 -15.93
C LEU A 129 -13.74 6.20 -17.42
N TYR A 130 -12.64 6.84 -17.79
CA TYR A 130 -11.99 6.72 -19.08
C TYR A 130 -10.84 5.71 -18.91
N PRO A 131 -10.96 4.49 -19.45
CA PRO A 131 -10.02 3.41 -19.12
C PRO A 131 -8.68 3.50 -19.86
N ASN A 132 -8.58 4.25 -20.96
CA ASN A 132 -7.36 4.30 -21.78
C ASN A 132 -7.03 5.74 -22.22
N ILE A 133 -6.42 6.51 -21.32
CA ILE A 133 -5.99 7.89 -21.62
C ILE A 133 -4.63 7.90 -22.31
N ALA A 134 -3.75 7.00 -21.88
CA ALA A 134 -2.39 6.86 -22.35
C ALA A 134 -1.81 5.50 -21.93
N ALA A 135 -0.89 4.98 -22.74
CA ALA A 135 -0.04 3.85 -22.38
C ALA A 135 1.44 4.22 -22.67
N PRO A 136 2.40 3.78 -21.85
CA PRO A 136 3.80 4.20 -21.93
C PRO A 136 4.42 4.14 -23.33
N SER A 137 4.43 2.96 -23.97
CA SER A 137 5.02 2.76 -25.30
C SER A 137 4.19 3.30 -26.46
N GLU A 138 2.92 3.66 -26.24
CA GLU A 138 2.08 4.30 -27.25
C GLU A 138 2.34 5.80 -27.31
N VAL A 139 2.59 6.43 -26.15
CA VAL A 139 2.91 7.86 -26.04
C VAL A 139 4.40 8.11 -26.30
N PHE A 140 5.28 7.37 -25.63
CA PHE A 140 6.73 7.58 -25.68
C PHE A 140 7.40 6.50 -26.54
N SER A 141 7.90 6.88 -27.71
CA SER A 141 8.53 5.93 -28.64
C SER A 141 9.81 5.25 -28.11
N TRP A 142 10.39 5.82 -27.05
CA TRP A 142 11.58 5.33 -26.36
C TRP A 142 11.27 4.46 -25.12
N ALA A 143 10.00 4.38 -24.70
CA ALA A 143 9.58 3.60 -23.53
C ALA A 143 9.26 2.14 -23.87
N SER A 144 9.36 1.27 -22.86
CA SER A 144 8.88 -0.11 -22.90
C SER A 144 7.36 -0.17 -22.71
N GLU A 145 6.76 -1.31 -23.05
CA GLU A 145 5.38 -1.62 -22.67
C GLU A 145 5.25 -1.76 -21.14
N GLY A 146 4.10 -1.36 -20.60
CA GLY A 146 3.80 -1.42 -19.16
C GLY A 146 4.56 -0.40 -18.32
N THR A 147 4.53 -0.55 -17.00
CA THR A 147 5.06 0.42 -16.02
C THR A 147 4.40 1.79 -16.10
N ALA A 148 3.08 1.83 -16.34
CA ALA A 148 2.26 3.03 -16.23
C ALA A 148 2.05 3.43 -14.75
N TYR A 149 3.14 3.71 -14.06
CA TYR A 149 3.15 4.04 -12.63
C TYR A 149 2.78 5.51 -12.43
N ALA A 150 2.49 5.88 -11.18
CA ALA A 150 2.32 7.23 -10.61
C ALA A 150 2.62 8.43 -11.51
N ALA A 151 1.79 8.69 -12.51
CA ALA A 151 1.93 9.86 -13.38
C ALA A 151 1.12 11.02 -12.83
N GLN A 152 1.48 12.25 -13.19
CA GLN A 152 0.71 13.44 -12.83
C GLN A 152 0.36 14.25 -14.09
N VAL A 153 -0.91 14.66 -14.20
CA VAL A 153 -1.34 15.66 -15.17
C VAL A 153 -1.44 17.03 -14.50
N VAL A 154 -0.80 18.04 -15.09
CA VAL A 154 -0.90 19.44 -14.68
C VAL A 154 -1.24 20.33 -15.87
N GLN A 155 -1.93 21.45 -15.63
CA GLN A 155 -2.16 22.45 -16.68
C GLN A 155 -0.99 23.43 -16.72
N GLY A 156 -0.36 23.57 -17.88
CA GLY A 156 0.76 24.50 -18.10
C GLY A 156 0.32 25.95 -18.24
N PRO A 157 1.26 26.91 -18.21
CA PRO A 157 0.98 28.34 -18.42
C PRO A 157 0.31 28.64 -19.77
N ASP A 158 0.54 27.79 -20.78
CA ASP A 158 -0.06 27.86 -22.11
C ASP A 158 -1.49 27.27 -22.20
N GLN A 159 -2.05 26.86 -21.05
CA GLN A 159 -3.38 26.26 -20.89
C GLN A 159 -3.52 24.82 -21.44
N LYS A 160 -2.41 24.20 -21.87
CA LYS A 160 -2.39 22.78 -22.25
C LYS A 160 -2.17 21.88 -21.04
N PHE A 161 -2.42 20.58 -21.21
CA PHE A 161 -2.28 19.58 -20.16
C PHE A 161 -1.03 18.75 -20.40
N TYR A 162 -0.18 18.65 -19.39
CA TYR A 162 1.10 17.94 -19.43
C TYR A 162 1.06 16.74 -18.51
N LEU A 163 1.26 15.55 -19.07
CA LEU A 163 1.40 14.27 -18.36
C LEU A 163 2.89 14.02 -18.09
N TYR A 164 3.29 14.10 -16.83
CA TYR A 164 4.61 13.68 -16.36
C TYR A 164 4.52 12.23 -15.92
N ALA A 165 5.24 11.35 -16.62
CA ALA A 165 5.04 9.91 -16.52
C ALA A 165 6.35 9.19 -16.18
N PRO A 166 6.42 8.50 -15.03
CA PRO A 166 7.51 7.57 -14.77
C PRO A 166 7.30 6.28 -15.56
N VAL A 167 8.24 5.93 -16.42
CA VAL A 167 8.17 4.78 -17.32
C VAL A 167 9.54 4.10 -17.46
N THR A 168 9.54 2.85 -17.91
CA THR A 168 10.78 2.12 -18.20
C THR A 168 11.33 2.48 -19.59
N GLU A 169 12.55 2.99 -19.69
CA GLU A 169 13.26 3.18 -20.96
C GLU A 169 13.58 1.83 -21.63
N ALA A 170 13.18 1.62 -22.90
CA ALA A 170 13.34 0.34 -23.59
C ALA A 170 14.79 -0.06 -23.89
N ASN A 171 15.66 0.93 -24.14
CA ASN A 171 17.08 0.71 -24.43
C ASN A 171 17.96 1.57 -23.51
N SER A 172 17.66 1.57 -22.21
CA SER A 172 18.39 2.40 -21.25
C SER A 172 19.86 1.99 -21.14
N PRO A 173 20.81 2.96 -21.12
CA PRO A 173 22.20 2.70 -20.75
C PRO A 173 22.41 2.65 -19.23
N ASN A 174 21.38 2.97 -18.44
CA ASN A 174 21.45 3.13 -16.99
C ASN A 174 21.29 1.78 -16.26
N THR A 175 21.68 1.75 -14.97
CA THR A 175 21.50 0.55 -14.14
C THR A 175 20.04 0.35 -13.79
N ASP A 176 19.37 1.45 -13.42
CA ASP A 176 17.92 1.50 -13.29
C ASP A 176 17.33 2.18 -14.55
N PRO A 177 16.44 1.52 -15.30
CA PRO A 177 15.86 2.06 -16.52
C PRO A 177 14.66 3.00 -16.29
N PHE A 178 14.22 3.23 -15.05
CA PHE A 178 13.15 4.18 -14.78
C PHE A 178 13.57 5.62 -15.10
N ALA A 179 12.71 6.28 -15.87
CA ALA A 179 12.87 7.65 -16.33
C ALA A 179 11.51 8.35 -16.40
N ILE A 180 11.53 9.68 -16.44
CA ILE A 180 10.32 10.51 -16.50
C ILE A 180 10.23 11.14 -17.89
N GLY A 181 9.16 10.81 -18.60
CA GLY A 181 8.74 11.44 -19.85
C GLY A 181 7.70 12.54 -19.62
N VAL A 182 7.53 13.43 -20.61
CA VAL A 182 6.49 14.45 -20.60
C VAL A 182 5.70 14.37 -21.90
N ALA A 183 4.39 14.26 -21.80
CA ALA A 183 3.48 14.32 -22.95
C ALA A 183 2.49 15.49 -22.80
N VAL A 184 1.97 16.01 -23.91
CA VAL A 184 1.10 17.19 -23.95
C VAL A 184 -0.22 16.90 -24.67
N SER A 185 -1.30 17.54 -24.22
CA SER A 185 -2.64 17.45 -24.80
C SER A 185 -3.39 18.78 -24.66
N ASP A 186 -4.36 19.03 -25.54
CA ASP A 186 -5.31 20.15 -25.43
C ASP A 186 -6.49 19.84 -24.47
N SER A 187 -6.59 18.60 -23.97
CA SER A 187 -7.63 18.10 -23.06
C SER A 187 -7.02 17.29 -21.90
N PRO A 188 -7.59 17.33 -20.67
CA PRO A 188 -7.11 16.52 -19.56
C PRO A 188 -7.25 15.00 -19.82
N THR A 189 -8.10 14.60 -20.76
CA THR A 189 -8.34 13.19 -21.14
C THR A 189 -7.61 12.79 -22.43
N GLY A 190 -6.63 13.57 -22.88
CA GLY A 190 -5.89 13.29 -24.10
C GLY A 190 -6.66 13.60 -25.40
N PRO A 191 -6.20 13.08 -26.56
CA PRO A 191 -5.02 12.23 -26.70
C PRO A 191 -3.73 12.99 -26.38
N TYR A 192 -2.76 12.28 -25.78
CA TYR A 192 -1.45 12.83 -25.44
C TYR A 192 -0.42 12.56 -26.54
N GLU A 193 0.43 13.55 -26.82
CA GLU A 193 1.57 13.45 -27.73
C GLU A 193 2.87 13.68 -26.95
N ASP A 194 3.95 12.95 -27.26
CA ASP A 194 5.26 13.14 -26.63
C ASP A 194 5.76 14.59 -26.81
N ALA A 195 5.90 15.30 -25.70
CA ALA A 195 6.34 16.69 -25.69
C ALA A 195 7.88 16.81 -25.77
N HIS A 196 8.60 15.72 -25.54
CA HIS A 196 10.05 15.66 -25.59
C HIS A 196 10.52 14.38 -26.31
N PRO A 197 10.34 14.28 -27.65
CA PRO A 197 10.54 13.03 -28.41
C PRO A 197 11.99 12.54 -28.49
N ASP A 198 12.96 13.34 -28.06
CA ASP A 198 14.38 12.96 -28.03
C ASP A 198 14.73 12.02 -26.85
N GLY A 199 13.80 11.81 -25.90
CA GLY A 199 13.99 10.91 -24.76
C GLY A 199 13.31 11.41 -23.47
N PRO A 200 13.60 10.80 -22.31
CA PRO A 200 13.11 11.31 -21.04
C PRO A 200 13.72 12.68 -20.70
N ILE A 201 13.01 13.47 -19.89
CA ILE A 201 13.56 14.70 -19.30
C ILE A 201 14.37 14.41 -18.02
N VAL A 202 14.11 13.27 -17.36
CA VAL A 202 14.84 12.80 -16.18
C VAL A 202 15.12 11.30 -16.32
N SER A 203 16.37 10.90 -16.14
CA SER A 203 16.83 9.52 -15.97
C SER A 203 18.10 9.52 -15.12
N GLN A 204 18.71 8.36 -14.85
CA GLN A 204 20.00 8.35 -14.14
C GLN A 204 21.15 9.03 -14.91
N SER A 205 20.95 9.40 -16.18
CA SER A 205 21.92 10.14 -17.01
C SER A 205 21.47 11.54 -17.42
N VAL A 206 20.18 11.88 -17.28
CA VAL A 206 19.57 13.12 -17.79
C VAL A 206 18.76 13.80 -16.68
N PRO A 207 18.75 15.14 -16.56
CA PRO A 207 19.63 16.09 -17.27
C PRO A 207 21.07 16.04 -16.74
N THR A 208 21.22 15.61 -15.49
CA THR A 208 22.49 15.37 -14.81
C THR A 208 22.40 14.03 -14.11
N GLY A 209 23.56 13.35 -13.98
CA GLY A 209 23.57 11.99 -13.47
C GLY A 209 23.09 11.89 -12.02
N ASN A 210 22.27 10.87 -11.74
CA ASN A 210 21.81 10.51 -10.40
C ASN A 210 21.78 8.98 -10.26
N ASP A 211 21.53 8.49 -9.05
CA ASP A 211 21.54 7.08 -8.69
C ASP A 211 20.29 6.65 -7.90
N ILE A 212 19.18 7.40 -8.03
CA ILE A 212 17.87 7.01 -7.47
C ILE A 212 17.00 6.36 -8.53
N GLN A 213 15.88 5.78 -8.11
CA GLN A 213 14.79 5.44 -9.02
C GLN A 213 14.03 6.72 -9.37
N ASN A 214 13.92 7.03 -10.67
CA ASN A 214 13.26 8.24 -11.15
C ASN A 214 11.76 7.97 -11.32
N ILE A 215 11.04 7.89 -10.22
CA ILE A 215 9.59 7.62 -10.17
C ILE A 215 8.84 8.68 -9.37
N ASP A 216 7.51 8.58 -9.39
CA ASP A 216 6.56 9.42 -8.67
C ASP A 216 6.80 10.93 -8.89
N PRO A 217 6.81 11.42 -10.14
CA PRO A 217 6.92 12.83 -10.39
C PRO A 217 5.76 13.59 -9.74
N THR A 218 6.08 14.72 -9.11
CA THR A 218 5.10 15.75 -8.82
C THR A 218 5.49 17.10 -9.37
N VAL A 219 4.52 17.81 -9.95
CA VAL A 219 4.73 19.09 -10.62
C VAL A 219 3.80 20.16 -10.05
N LEU A 220 4.37 21.33 -9.79
CA LEU A 220 3.65 22.55 -9.46
C LEU A 220 3.94 23.62 -10.50
N VAL A 221 2.88 24.11 -11.15
CA VAL A 221 2.91 25.36 -11.90
C VAL A 221 2.40 26.46 -10.98
N ASP A 222 3.30 27.35 -10.58
CA ASP A 222 2.97 28.43 -9.64
C ASP A 222 2.26 29.61 -10.34
N GLU A 223 1.63 30.47 -9.55
CA GLU A 223 0.86 31.63 -10.01
C GLU A 223 1.71 32.65 -10.80
N ASP A 224 3.03 32.67 -10.57
CA ASP A 224 3.97 33.51 -11.32
C ASP A 224 4.45 32.88 -12.64
N GLY A 225 4.02 31.66 -12.94
CA GLY A 225 4.39 30.88 -14.13
C GLY A 225 5.64 30.02 -13.96
N SER A 226 6.29 30.03 -12.80
CA SER A 226 7.41 29.13 -12.49
C SER A 226 6.93 27.69 -12.36
N VAL A 227 7.76 26.75 -12.82
CA VAL A 227 7.44 25.32 -12.83
C VAL A 227 8.45 24.55 -12.00
N TYR A 228 7.97 23.70 -11.09
CA TYR A 228 8.79 22.90 -10.19
C TYR A 228 8.44 21.44 -10.33
N LEU A 229 9.45 20.59 -10.50
CA LEU A 229 9.33 19.14 -10.57
C LEU A 229 10.05 18.54 -9.37
N TYR A 230 9.42 17.58 -8.71
CA TYR A 230 10.05 16.67 -7.77
C TYR A 230 9.85 15.23 -8.21
N PHE A 231 10.74 14.34 -7.78
CA PHE A 231 10.63 12.91 -7.98
C PHE A 231 11.52 12.17 -6.97
N GLY A 232 11.17 10.93 -6.66
CA GLY A 232 12.00 10.08 -5.82
C GLY A 232 11.22 9.12 -4.93
N THR A 233 11.97 8.22 -4.32
CA THR A 233 11.49 7.12 -3.49
C THR A 233 12.63 6.66 -2.57
N PHE A 234 12.36 5.70 -1.69
CA PHE A 234 13.27 5.09 -0.72
C PHE A 234 14.11 6.10 0.08
N GLY A 235 13.47 7.15 0.58
CA GLY A 235 14.12 8.12 1.46
C GLY A 235 14.93 9.20 0.76
N ARG A 236 14.90 9.26 -0.58
CA ARG A 236 15.58 10.28 -1.38
C ARG A 236 14.61 11.01 -2.29
N LEU A 237 14.73 12.33 -2.30
CA LEU A 237 13.86 13.23 -3.07
C LEU A 237 14.72 14.26 -3.79
N LEU A 238 14.58 14.32 -5.11
CA LEU A 238 15.25 15.29 -5.96
C LEU A 238 14.23 16.25 -6.56
N GLY A 239 14.65 17.48 -6.84
CA GLY A 239 13.82 18.48 -7.48
C GLY A 239 14.57 19.33 -8.50
N TYR A 240 13.82 19.88 -9.45
CA TYR A 240 14.28 20.78 -10.49
C TYR A 240 13.31 21.95 -10.66
N GLN A 241 13.84 23.08 -11.14
CA GLN A 241 13.03 24.11 -11.79
C GLN A 241 13.01 23.85 -13.31
N LEU A 242 11.82 23.99 -13.90
CA LEU A 242 11.59 23.88 -15.35
C LEU A 242 11.29 25.26 -15.95
N ASP A 243 11.54 25.42 -17.24
CA ASP A 243 11.02 26.54 -18.02
C ASP A 243 9.50 26.42 -18.20
N SER A 244 8.89 27.51 -18.62
CA SER A 244 7.47 27.65 -18.98
C SER A 244 7.02 26.76 -20.15
N ASP A 245 7.96 26.13 -20.88
CA ASP A 245 7.70 25.13 -21.91
C ASP A 245 7.41 23.72 -21.35
N MET A 246 7.45 23.57 -20.01
CA MET A 246 7.12 22.35 -19.26
C MET A 246 8.07 21.16 -19.52
N THR A 247 9.14 21.33 -20.30
CA THR A 247 10.04 20.23 -20.71
C THR A 247 11.51 20.55 -20.50
N THR A 248 11.89 21.82 -20.52
CA THR A 248 13.28 22.26 -20.34
C THR A 248 13.61 22.45 -18.86
N ILE A 249 14.61 21.72 -18.35
CA ILE A 249 15.16 21.93 -17.00
C ILE A 249 16.13 23.12 -17.03
N THR A 250 15.91 24.12 -16.16
CA THR A 250 16.63 25.41 -16.20
C THR A 250 17.54 25.67 -14.99
N GLY A 251 17.46 24.82 -13.95
CA GLY A 251 18.25 24.93 -12.72
C GLY A 251 19.11 23.70 -12.41
N ASP A 252 19.99 23.83 -11.42
CA ASP A 252 20.72 22.71 -10.84
C ASP A 252 19.76 21.77 -10.09
N VAL A 253 20.14 20.50 -9.97
CA VAL A 253 19.40 19.53 -9.15
C VAL A 253 19.41 19.95 -7.69
N ILE A 254 18.26 19.81 -7.03
CA ILE A 254 18.10 20.04 -5.60
C ILE A 254 17.89 18.69 -4.94
N GLU A 255 18.85 18.27 -4.13
CA GLU A 255 18.67 17.13 -3.24
C GLU A 255 18.07 17.61 -1.93
N VAL A 256 16.84 17.15 -1.64
CA VAL A 256 16.13 17.53 -0.42
C VAL A 256 16.76 16.83 0.77
N ASP A 257 16.97 17.58 1.85
CA ASP A 257 17.29 16.98 3.15
C ASP A 257 16.05 16.28 3.73
N THR A 258 15.87 15.01 3.38
CA THR A 258 14.73 14.18 3.80
C THR A 258 14.72 13.91 5.31
N SER A 259 15.78 14.25 6.07
CA SER A 259 15.71 14.24 7.54
C SER A 259 14.73 15.29 8.10
N THR A 260 14.37 16.29 7.29
CA THR A 260 13.33 17.30 7.59
C THR A 260 11.92 16.86 7.18
N LEU A 261 11.82 15.75 6.44
CA LEU A 261 10.59 15.08 6.03
C LEU A 261 10.50 13.74 6.78
N THR A 262 10.11 13.78 8.06
CA THR A 262 10.10 12.61 8.94
C THR A 262 9.46 11.39 8.28
N GLY A 263 10.26 10.34 8.08
CA GLY A 263 9.80 9.09 7.50
C GLY A 263 9.54 9.13 6.00
N TYR A 264 10.01 10.14 5.25
CA TYR A 264 9.84 10.20 3.80
C TYR A 264 10.23 8.87 3.17
N PHE A 265 9.26 8.24 2.51
CA PHE A 265 9.43 6.98 1.81
C PHE A 265 9.36 7.24 0.30
N GLU A 266 8.23 7.70 -0.23
CA GLU A 266 8.00 7.92 -1.66
C GLU A 266 6.80 8.86 -1.94
N ALA A 267 6.32 8.89 -3.18
CA ALA A 267 5.09 9.55 -3.61
C ALA A 267 4.96 11.02 -3.15
N PRO A 268 5.91 11.90 -3.51
CA PRO A 268 5.80 13.31 -3.20
C PRO A 268 4.59 13.91 -3.93
N TRP A 269 3.87 14.81 -3.25
CA TRP A 269 2.81 15.63 -3.82
C TRP A 269 3.05 17.09 -3.42
N LEU A 270 3.46 17.88 -4.39
CA LEU A 270 3.75 19.30 -4.19
C LEU A 270 2.48 20.12 -4.44
N MET A 271 2.11 20.94 -3.46
CA MET A 271 0.99 21.87 -3.59
C MET A 271 1.28 23.19 -2.92
N LYS A 272 0.48 24.20 -3.26
CA LYS A 272 0.50 25.52 -2.64
C LYS A 272 -0.89 25.87 -2.14
N ARG A 273 -0.96 26.48 -0.95
CA ARG A 273 -2.18 27.13 -0.44
C ARG A 273 -1.80 28.49 0.07
N GLN A 274 -2.30 29.54 -0.60
CA GLN A 274 -1.88 30.93 -0.37
C GLN A 274 -0.35 31.06 -0.52
N GLU A 275 0.33 31.66 0.45
CA GLU A 275 1.79 31.89 0.40
C GLU A 275 2.62 30.69 0.88
N THR A 276 1.99 29.57 1.26
CA THR A 276 2.68 28.40 1.84
C THR A 276 2.68 27.22 0.88
N TYR A 277 3.82 26.58 0.73
CA TYR A 277 3.99 25.33 0.00
C TYR A 277 3.90 24.16 0.96
N TYR A 278 3.30 23.07 0.50
CA TYR A 278 3.19 21.83 1.24
C TYR A 278 3.73 20.68 0.38
N MET A 279 4.51 19.82 1.02
CA MET A 279 4.93 18.53 0.49
C MET A 279 4.16 17.46 1.25
N VAL A 280 3.19 16.84 0.61
CA VAL A 280 2.47 15.67 1.14
C VAL A 280 3.13 14.43 0.56
N TYR A 281 3.33 13.37 1.35
CA TYR A 281 4.12 12.22 0.89
C TYR A 281 3.75 10.94 1.62
N ALA A 282 4.07 9.81 0.98
CA ALA A 282 4.02 8.51 1.64
C ALA A 282 5.16 8.40 2.63
N ALA A 283 4.84 8.08 3.88
CA ALA A 283 5.78 8.00 4.98
C ALA A 283 5.83 6.60 5.59
N ASN A 284 7.02 6.18 5.98
CA ASN A 284 7.28 4.98 6.76
C ASN A 284 8.45 5.23 7.71
N ASN A 285 8.18 5.15 9.00
CA ASN A 285 9.18 5.21 10.06
C ASN A 285 8.87 4.19 11.15
N ALA A 286 8.56 2.97 10.71
CA ALA A 286 8.07 1.90 11.54
C ALA A 286 8.87 1.71 12.83
N GLY A 287 8.15 1.39 13.91
CA GLY A 287 8.72 1.19 15.23
C GLY A 287 7.73 1.53 16.35
N ALA A 288 8.09 1.20 17.58
CA ALA A 288 7.19 1.33 18.74
C ALA A 288 6.67 2.75 18.98
N ASP A 289 7.44 3.77 18.58
CA ASP A 289 7.09 5.19 18.73
C ASP A 289 6.70 5.84 17.39
N SER A 290 6.47 5.04 16.34
CA SER A 290 6.07 5.56 15.03
C SER A 290 4.68 6.21 15.12
N PRO A 291 4.52 7.48 14.73
CA PRO A 291 3.22 8.12 14.60
C PRO A 291 2.49 7.69 13.31
N CYS A 292 3.09 6.83 12.48
CA CYS A 292 2.70 6.60 11.10
C CYS A 292 2.41 5.13 10.82
N THR A 293 3.41 4.24 10.93
CA THR A 293 3.31 2.85 10.48
C THR A 293 3.68 1.86 11.59
N PRO A 294 2.87 0.82 11.82
CA PRO A 294 3.19 -0.21 12.81
C PRO A 294 4.24 -1.20 12.31
N THR A 295 4.38 -1.35 10.98
CA THR A 295 5.29 -2.30 10.34
C THR A 295 6.09 -1.63 9.23
N SER A 296 7.23 -2.22 8.88
CA SER A 296 8.06 -1.71 7.79
C SER A 296 7.44 -1.92 6.41
N TYR A 297 6.33 -2.66 6.28
CA TYR A 297 5.64 -2.93 5.02
C TYR A 297 4.41 -2.05 4.77
N HIS A 298 4.09 -1.14 5.70
CA HIS A 298 3.02 -0.16 5.52
C HIS A 298 3.58 1.23 5.20
N ALA A 299 2.76 2.05 4.57
CA ALA A 299 2.92 3.50 4.47
C ALA A 299 1.70 4.22 5.04
N CYS A 300 1.91 5.38 5.65
CA CYS A 300 0.87 6.37 5.92
C CYS A 300 1.10 7.60 5.03
N ILE A 301 0.22 8.62 5.09
CA ILE A 301 0.44 9.90 4.40
C ILE A 301 0.81 10.96 5.43
N ALA A 302 2.00 11.53 5.28
CA ALA A 302 2.48 12.63 6.09
C ALA A 302 2.66 13.90 5.26
N TYR A 303 2.97 15.02 5.93
CA TYR A 303 3.23 16.27 5.23
C TYR A 303 4.21 17.18 5.94
N ALA A 304 4.77 18.10 5.16
CA ALA A 304 5.65 19.16 5.58
C ALA A 304 5.26 20.47 4.87
N SER A 305 5.71 21.61 5.41
CA SER A 305 5.48 22.93 4.84
C SER A 305 6.78 23.66 4.55
N SER A 306 6.76 24.62 3.62
CA SER A 306 7.85 25.55 3.36
C SER A 306 7.31 26.91 2.88
N SER A 307 8.13 27.95 3.00
CA SER A 307 7.90 29.26 2.36
C SER A 307 8.50 29.34 0.95
N SER A 308 9.05 28.24 0.43
CA SER A 308 9.65 28.14 -0.91
C SER A 308 9.25 26.79 -1.53
N PRO A 309 8.98 26.74 -2.85
CA PRO A 309 8.60 25.49 -3.53
C PRO A 309 9.74 24.47 -3.52
N LEU A 310 10.98 24.92 -3.34
CA LEU A 310 12.18 24.10 -3.31
C LEU A 310 12.73 23.82 -1.90
N GLY A 311 11.90 24.06 -0.87
CA GLY A 311 12.30 23.92 0.53
C GLY A 311 13.17 25.08 1.05
N PRO A 312 13.79 24.94 2.23
CA PRO A 312 13.80 23.73 3.07
C PRO A 312 12.41 23.40 3.62
N TRP A 313 12.16 22.12 3.85
CA TRP A 313 10.89 21.62 4.35
C TRP A 313 10.88 21.52 5.88
N THR A 314 9.69 21.57 6.49
CA THR A 314 9.50 21.36 7.93
C THR A 314 8.32 20.43 8.13
N PHE A 315 8.57 19.25 8.71
CA PHE A 315 7.54 18.27 9.07
C PHE A 315 6.41 18.89 9.90
N GLN A 316 5.16 18.58 9.54
CA GLN A 316 3.97 19.10 10.22
C GLN A 316 3.11 18.01 10.87
N GLY A 317 3.09 16.79 10.31
CA GLY A 317 2.33 15.69 10.91
C GLY A 317 1.90 14.62 9.92
N VAL A 318 0.97 13.77 10.38
CA VAL A 318 0.33 12.71 9.60
C VAL A 318 -1.07 13.16 9.18
N VAL A 319 -1.35 13.11 7.88
CA VAL A 319 -2.64 13.46 7.27
C VAL A 319 -3.56 12.26 7.19
N LEU A 320 -3.04 11.08 6.84
CA LEU A 320 -3.80 9.84 6.75
C LEU A 320 -2.99 8.72 7.41
N HIS A 321 -3.60 7.99 8.33
CA HIS A 321 -3.00 6.77 8.89
C HIS A 321 -3.00 5.63 7.85
N ILE A 322 -2.47 4.46 8.20
CA ILE A 322 -2.47 3.30 7.31
C ILE A 322 -3.88 2.97 6.81
N VAL A 323 -3.94 2.43 5.60
CA VAL A 323 -5.15 1.92 4.94
C VAL A 323 -4.93 0.43 4.59
N SER A 324 -5.88 -0.20 3.91
CA SER A 324 -5.79 -1.64 3.58
C SER A 324 -4.70 -2.02 2.56
N SER A 325 -4.13 -1.06 1.84
CA SER A 325 -2.95 -1.27 0.98
C SER A 325 -1.65 -1.04 1.74
N THR A 326 -0.59 -1.75 1.36
CA THR A 326 0.76 -1.59 1.93
C THR A 326 1.40 -0.27 1.53
N THR A 327 1.27 0.11 0.27
CA THR A 327 1.67 1.42 -0.24
C THR A 327 0.53 2.43 -0.02
N SER A 328 0.90 3.70 -0.06
CA SER A 328 -0.05 4.82 -0.12
C SER A 328 0.53 5.88 -1.04
N HIS A 329 -0.32 6.58 -1.79
CA HIS A 329 0.11 7.64 -2.71
C HIS A 329 -0.86 8.83 -2.60
N PRO A 330 -0.40 10.02 -2.16
CA PRO A 330 -1.27 11.17 -1.98
C PRO A 330 -1.48 11.96 -3.27
N GLY A 331 -2.71 12.41 -3.46
CA GLY A 331 -3.08 13.51 -4.32
C GLY A 331 -3.97 14.49 -3.56
N VAL A 332 -3.70 15.80 -3.65
CA VAL A 332 -4.52 16.81 -2.95
C VAL A 332 -4.98 17.87 -3.93
N VAL A 333 -6.30 18.15 -3.91
CA VAL A 333 -6.91 19.12 -4.82
C VAL A 333 -7.96 19.97 -4.11
N GLU A 334 -8.10 21.23 -4.54
CA GLU A 334 -9.22 22.09 -4.16
C GLU A 334 -10.31 22.05 -5.23
N SER A 335 -11.56 21.81 -4.83
CA SER A 335 -12.73 21.88 -5.70
C SER A 335 -13.86 22.60 -4.99
N ASN A 336 -14.45 23.61 -5.66
CA ASN A 336 -15.57 24.40 -5.15
C ASN A 336 -15.35 25.00 -3.74
N GLY A 337 -14.11 25.32 -3.38
CA GLY A 337 -13.73 25.92 -2.09
C GLY A 337 -13.54 24.90 -0.95
N SER A 338 -13.67 23.61 -1.23
CA SER A 338 -13.31 22.51 -0.33
C SER A 338 -12.06 21.81 -0.82
N TRP A 339 -11.28 21.27 0.10
CA TRP A 339 -10.07 20.50 -0.21
C TRP A 339 -10.36 19.01 -0.05
N TYR A 340 -9.67 18.20 -0.85
CA TYR A 340 -9.85 16.75 -0.86
C TYR A 340 -8.50 16.06 -0.92
N LEU A 341 -8.37 14.98 -0.15
CA LEU A 341 -7.31 14.01 -0.27
C LEU A 341 -7.80 12.85 -1.13
N VAL A 342 -7.00 12.51 -2.13
CA VAL A 342 -7.18 11.36 -3.01
C VAL A 342 -6.02 10.41 -2.74
N TYR A 343 -6.33 9.15 -2.57
CA TYR A 343 -5.37 8.10 -2.20
C TYR A 343 -5.87 6.77 -2.73
N HIS A 344 -5.15 5.67 -2.52
CA HIS A 344 -5.62 4.34 -2.88
C HIS A 344 -5.72 3.44 -1.65
N THR A 345 -6.60 2.45 -1.73
CA THR A 345 -6.78 1.38 -0.74
C THR A 345 -6.79 0.02 -1.44
N ALA A 346 -7.03 -1.07 -0.73
CA ALA A 346 -7.26 -2.40 -1.29
C ALA A 346 -8.72 -2.88 -1.09
N ASP A 347 -9.66 -1.95 -0.90
CA ASP A 347 -11.03 -2.27 -0.41
C ASP A 347 -12.02 -2.70 -1.50
N ALA A 348 -11.67 -2.59 -2.79
CA ALA A 348 -12.52 -3.08 -3.86
C ALA A 348 -12.68 -4.62 -3.81
N GLU A 349 -13.77 -5.14 -4.38
CA GLU A 349 -13.97 -6.59 -4.49
C GLU A 349 -12.78 -7.25 -5.20
N GLY A 350 -12.17 -8.25 -4.57
CA GLY A 350 -10.96 -8.92 -5.07
C GLY A 350 -9.69 -8.05 -5.06
N GLY A 351 -9.76 -6.85 -4.46
CA GLY A 351 -8.64 -5.94 -4.27
C GLY A 351 -7.58 -6.53 -3.34
N TYR A 352 -6.35 -6.03 -3.51
CA TYR A 352 -5.20 -6.45 -2.73
C TYR A 352 -4.05 -5.42 -2.85
N HIS A 353 -2.90 -5.67 -2.23
CA HIS A 353 -1.77 -4.72 -2.23
C HIS A 353 -1.28 -4.28 -3.62
N PHE A 354 -1.50 -5.09 -4.66
CA PHE A 354 -1.17 -4.79 -6.07
C PHE A 354 -2.40 -4.72 -6.98
N ARG A 355 -3.59 -4.64 -6.37
CA ARG A 355 -4.91 -4.45 -6.99
C ARG A 355 -5.64 -3.40 -6.19
N ARG A 356 -5.14 -2.17 -6.29
CA ARG A 356 -5.55 -1.06 -5.44
C ARG A 356 -6.79 -0.38 -6.03
N SER A 357 -7.42 0.48 -5.25
CA SER A 357 -8.61 1.21 -5.67
C SER A 357 -8.61 2.60 -5.08
N VAL A 358 -8.81 3.60 -5.93
CA VAL A 358 -8.80 5.01 -5.52
C VAL A 358 -9.95 5.34 -4.56
N ALA A 359 -9.62 6.10 -3.52
CA ALA A 359 -10.51 6.70 -2.53
C ALA A 359 -10.39 8.24 -2.55
N PHE A 360 -11.46 8.91 -2.14
CA PHE A 360 -11.62 10.36 -2.16
C PHE A 360 -12.31 10.83 -0.89
N ASP A 361 -11.62 11.66 -0.09
CA ASP A 361 -12.13 12.16 1.19
C ASP A 361 -11.86 13.65 1.37
N GLU A 362 -12.70 14.29 2.18
CA GLU A 362 -12.52 15.71 2.51
C GLU A 362 -11.25 15.93 3.35
N LEU A 363 -10.45 16.91 2.93
CA LEU A 363 -9.29 17.42 3.65
C LEU A 363 -9.66 18.78 4.26
N THR A 364 -9.44 18.92 5.57
CA THR A 364 -9.77 20.16 6.29
C THR A 364 -8.54 20.80 6.89
N TRP A 365 -8.61 22.11 7.11
CA TRP A 365 -7.51 22.92 7.60
C TRP A 365 -7.78 23.46 9.02
N ASP A 366 -6.73 23.56 9.83
CA ASP A 366 -6.71 24.41 11.02
C ASP A 366 -5.96 25.71 10.69
N ASP A 367 -6.73 26.75 10.35
CA ASP A 367 -6.22 28.09 10.05
C ASP A 367 -5.85 28.89 11.32
N SER A 368 -5.96 28.32 12.52
CA SER A 368 -5.49 28.96 13.75
C SER A 368 -3.98 28.81 13.98
N GLN A 369 -3.33 27.88 13.27
CA GLN A 369 -1.89 27.69 13.25
C GLN A 369 -1.19 28.58 12.21
N SER A 370 0.14 28.75 12.34
CA SER A 370 0.96 29.50 11.39
C SER A 370 2.26 28.72 11.09
N PRO A 371 2.42 28.12 9.90
CA PRO A 371 1.45 28.08 8.80
C PRO A 371 0.17 27.28 9.15
N PRO A 372 -0.93 27.44 8.39
CA PRO A 372 -2.11 26.58 8.55
C PRO A 372 -1.74 25.09 8.47
N THR A 373 -2.31 24.28 9.35
CA THR A 373 -2.06 22.84 9.38
C THR A 373 -3.19 22.06 8.74
N ILE A 374 -2.87 20.90 8.17
CA ILE A 374 -3.84 19.93 7.66
C ILE A 374 -4.32 19.07 8.83
N ASN A 375 -5.63 18.94 9.00
CA ASN A 375 -6.21 18.01 9.97
C ASN A 375 -6.13 16.57 9.44
N THR A 376 -6.02 15.60 10.34
CA THR A 376 -6.09 14.18 9.97
C THR A 376 -7.42 13.88 9.25
N VAL A 377 -7.32 13.30 8.06
CA VAL A 377 -8.45 12.94 7.21
C VAL A 377 -9.24 11.81 7.87
N LYS A 378 -10.56 11.98 7.85
CA LYS A 378 -11.49 10.93 8.25
C LYS A 378 -11.95 10.19 7.00
N GLN A 379 -11.64 8.90 6.92
CA GLN A 379 -12.06 8.07 5.82
C GLN A 379 -13.59 7.90 5.79
N THR A 380 -14.17 8.04 4.60
CA THR A 380 -15.58 7.77 4.30
C THR A 380 -15.66 6.40 3.64
N PHE A 381 -16.62 5.56 4.04
CA PHE A 381 -16.81 4.23 3.46
C PHE A 381 -18.22 4.11 2.89
N ALA A 382 -18.36 3.27 1.86
CA ALA A 382 -19.69 2.90 1.39
C ALA A 382 -20.52 2.25 2.51
N PRO A 383 -21.86 2.42 2.54
CA PRO A 383 -22.70 1.77 3.52
C PRO A 383 -22.51 0.24 3.51
N GLN A 384 -21.98 -0.29 4.61
CA GLN A 384 -21.80 -1.72 4.84
C GLN A 384 -23.08 -2.32 5.43
N SER A 385 -23.42 -3.55 5.06
CA SER A 385 -24.42 -4.34 5.80
C SER A 385 -23.88 -4.71 7.17
N ASP A 386 -24.77 -5.00 8.13
CA ASP A 386 -24.35 -5.60 9.39
C ASP A 386 -23.54 -6.87 9.11
N PRO A 387 -22.41 -7.09 9.80
CA PRO A 387 -21.62 -8.30 9.62
C PRO A 387 -22.49 -9.53 9.94
N GLU A 388 -22.33 -10.60 9.16
CA GLU A 388 -23.00 -11.86 9.48
C GLU A 388 -22.56 -12.36 10.86
N GLN A 389 -23.52 -12.76 11.68
CA GLN A 389 -23.22 -13.38 12.97
C GLN A 389 -22.46 -14.67 12.75
N THR A 390 -21.24 -14.77 13.29
CA THR A 390 -20.43 -15.99 13.22
C THR A 390 -20.06 -16.47 14.61
N ARG A 391 -19.59 -17.72 14.71
CA ARG A 391 -19.00 -18.21 15.96
C ARG A 391 -17.63 -17.58 16.22
N ASN A 392 -16.92 -17.09 15.18
CA ASN A 392 -15.61 -16.49 15.35
C ASN A 392 -15.76 -15.11 15.98
N ILE A 393 -15.23 -14.94 17.19
CA ILE A 393 -15.23 -13.66 17.92
C ILE A 393 -13.81 -13.10 18.11
N ALA A 394 -12.83 -13.61 17.37
CA ALA A 394 -11.44 -13.13 17.42
C ALA A 394 -11.32 -11.65 17.05
N GLY A 395 -12.09 -11.17 16.06
CA GLY A 395 -12.09 -9.76 15.65
C GLY A 395 -12.56 -8.78 16.74
N ALA A 396 -13.17 -9.27 17.82
CA ALA A 396 -13.54 -8.46 18.99
C ALA A 396 -12.49 -8.49 20.12
N ALA A 397 -11.42 -9.26 19.96
CA ALA A 397 -10.30 -9.29 20.90
C ALA A 397 -9.28 -8.19 20.57
N ASN A 398 -8.53 -7.76 21.58
CA ASN A 398 -7.24 -7.12 21.37
C ASN A 398 -6.17 -8.21 21.22
N ALA A 399 -5.43 -8.18 20.12
CA ALA A 399 -4.34 -9.12 19.85
C ALA A 399 -3.00 -8.62 20.38
N SER A 400 -2.13 -9.55 20.77
CA SER A 400 -0.75 -9.26 21.18
C SER A 400 0.15 -10.47 21.02
N SER A 401 1.46 -10.25 21.04
CA SER A 401 2.48 -11.29 21.08
C SER A 401 3.33 -11.08 22.33
N GLU A 402 3.56 -12.13 23.13
CA GLU A 402 4.43 -12.06 24.31
C GLU A 402 5.89 -11.80 23.90
N ASN A 403 6.27 -12.33 22.73
CA ASN A 403 7.57 -12.10 22.10
C ASN A 403 7.49 -10.89 21.15
N ALA A 404 8.60 -10.19 20.97
CA ALA A 404 8.66 -9.09 20.00
C ALA A 404 8.30 -9.60 18.60
N THR A 405 7.32 -8.95 17.97
CA THR A 405 7.00 -9.22 16.56
C THR A 405 8.03 -8.49 15.70
N PRO A 406 8.76 -9.18 14.82
CA PRO A 406 9.69 -8.56 13.89
C PRO A 406 9.00 -7.47 13.07
N ILE A 407 9.71 -6.38 12.78
CA ILE A 407 9.14 -5.12 12.28
C ILE A 407 8.39 -5.25 10.95
N GLN A 408 8.67 -6.26 10.14
CA GLN A 408 7.93 -6.50 8.90
C GLN A 408 6.52 -7.04 9.14
N TYR A 409 6.31 -7.83 10.20
CA TYR A 409 5.06 -8.56 10.47
C TYR A 409 4.11 -7.75 11.36
N TRP A 410 2.83 -8.10 11.32
CA TRP A 410 1.80 -7.37 12.04
C TRP A 410 1.01 -8.28 12.98
N VAL A 411 0.75 -7.81 14.20
CA VAL A 411 -0.03 -8.56 15.19
C VAL A 411 -1.52 -8.60 14.83
N GLU A 412 -2.04 -7.55 14.21
CA GLU A 412 -3.47 -7.48 13.87
C GLU A 412 -3.87 -8.49 12.78
N ALA A 413 -2.91 -8.98 11.97
CA ALA A 413 -3.12 -10.08 11.03
C ALA A 413 -3.46 -11.42 11.72
N LEU A 414 -3.45 -11.48 13.05
CA LEU A 414 -4.01 -12.64 13.75
C LEU A 414 -5.54 -12.68 13.65
N HIS A 415 -6.24 -11.55 13.53
CA HIS A 415 -7.69 -11.46 13.73
C HIS A 415 -8.41 -10.44 12.86
N ASP A 416 -7.80 -10.02 11.75
CA ASP A 416 -8.41 -9.09 10.81
C ASP A 416 -9.42 -9.78 9.88
N GLY A 417 -9.47 -11.11 9.88
CA GLY A 417 -10.38 -11.92 9.06
C GLY A 417 -9.93 -12.08 7.61
N VAL A 418 -8.71 -11.67 7.27
CA VAL A 418 -8.18 -11.68 5.90
C VAL A 418 -7.28 -12.90 5.69
N ILE A 419 -7.62 -13.72 4.69
CA ILE A 419 -6.78 -14.86 4.28
C ILE A 419 -6.37 -14.67 2.82
N SER A 420 -5.18 -14.09 2.64
CA SER A 420 -4.61 -13.83 1.33
C SER A 420 -4.01 -15.12 0.74
N VAL A 421 -4.26 -15.34 -0.57
CA VAL A 421 -3.72 -16.50 -1.30
C VAL A 421 -2.20 -16.44 -1.40
N ASN A 422 -1.65 -15.24 -1.59
CA ASN A 422 -0.22 -14.98 -1.63
C ASN A 422 0.13 -13.84 -0.66
N PRO A 423 0.12 -14.09 0.66
CA PRO A 423 0.27 -13.03 1.64
C PRO A 423 1.68 -12.44 1.61
N LEU A 424 1.78 -11.14 1.86
CA LEU A 424 3.02 -10.48 2.26
C LEU A 424 2.87 -9.98 3.68
N PRO A 425 3.95 -9.67 4.41
CA PRO A 425 3.81 -8.75 5.52
C PRO A 425 3.15 -7.47 4.98
N PRO A 426 2.11 -6.93 5.63
CA PRO A 426 1.69 -7.15 7.01
C PRO A 426 0.59 -8.20 7.24
N ASP A 427 0.07 -8.89 6.22
CA ASP A 427 -1.02 -9.89 6.31
C ASP A 427 -0.63 -11.19 7.06
N ILE A 428 0.49 -11.17 7.77
CA ILE A 428 1.04 -12.30 8.47
C ILE A 428 1.61 -11.78 9.79
N TRP A 429 1.20 -12.39 10.89
CA TRP A 429 2.01 -12.40 12.09
C TRP A 429 3.07 -13.50 11.97
N SER A 430 4.34 -13.21 12.26
CA SER A 430 5.37 -14.24 12.30
C SER A 430 6.42 -13.97 13.36
N SER A 431 6.99 -15.04 13.91
CA SER A 431 8.07 -14.98 14.91
C SER A 431 9.49 -15.08 14.31
N TYR A 432 9.63 -15.10 12.98
CA TYR A 432 10.93 -15.26 12.34
C TYR A 432 11.81 -14.00 12.46
N ASP A 433 12.90 -14.09 13.22
CA ASP A 433 13.90 -13.03 13.45
C ASP A 433 15.31 -13.51 13.10
N GLY A 434 15.45 -14.21 11.97
CA GLY A 434 16.72 -14.77 11.52
C GLY A 434 17.37 -15.66 12.58
N THR A 435 18.62 -15.35 12.97
CA THR A 435 19.37 -16.11 13.98
C THR A 435 18.84 -15.95 15.41
N ASN A 436 17.96 -14.99 15.67
CA ASN A 436 17.36 -14.77 16.98
C ASN A 436 16.01 -15.49 17.16
N SER A 437 15.53 -16.16 16.10
CA SER A 437 14.25 -16.89 16.13
C SER A 437 14.19 -17.86 17.31
N LEU A 438 13.05 -17.84 18.00
CA LEU A 438 12.82 -18.62 19.21
C LEU A 438 12.21 -19.98 18.88
N GLY A 439 12.55 -20.99 19.68
CA GLY A 439 11.93 -22.31 19.55
C GLY A 439 10.48 -22.37 20.01
N GLU A 440 10.04 -21.35 20.74
CA GLU A 440 8.66 -21.19 21.21
C GLU A 440 8.26 -19.72 21.10
N SER A 441 7.02 -19.47 20.71
CA SER A 441 6.44 -18.13 20.66
C SER A 441 4.98 -18.16 21.11
N THR A 442 4.52 -17.08 21.75
CA THR A 442 3.17 -17.03 22.33
C THR A 442 2.41 -15.80 21.83
N VAL A 443 1.23 -16.02 21.27
CA VAL A 443 0.27 -14.96 20.90
C VAL A 443 -0.95 -15.01 21.81
N VAL A 444 -1.56 -13.84 22.06
CA VAL A 444 -2.60 -13.66 23.07
C VAL A 444 -3.76 -12.85 22.52
N TYR A 445 -4.97 -13.31 22.79
CA TYR A 445 -6.19 -12.53 22.69
C TYR A 445 -6.71 -12.15 24.06
N SER A 446 -7.11 -10.89 24.21
CA SER A 446 -7.77 -10.37 25.41
C SER A 446 -9.05 -9.63 25.05
N TRP A 447 -10.12 -9.88 25.79
CA TRP A 447 -11.40 -9.17 25.68
C TRP A 447 -11.65 -8.31 26.92
N ASP A 448 -12.37 -7.20 26.73
CA ASP A 448 -12.76 -6.29 27.82
C ASP A 448 -13.71 -6.93 28.85
N SER A 449 -14.37 -8.01 28.46
CA SER A 449 -15.29 -8.77 29.30
C SER A 449 -15.14 -10.27 29.06
N ALA A 450 -15.60 -11.07 30.02
CA ALA A 450 -15.52 -12.52 29.90
C ALA A 450 -16.36 -13.01 28.70
N VAL A 451 -15.74 -13.84 27.86
CA VAL A 451 -16.37 -14.50 26.72
C VAL A 451 -16.46 -15.99 26.98
N THR A 452 -17.40 -16.66 26.30
CA THR A 452 -17.52 -18.11 26.30
C THR A 452 -16.97 -18.69 25.01
N LEU A 453 -16.05 -19.64 25.10
CA LEU A 453 -15.40 -20.28 23.96
C LEU A 453 -15.49 -21.80 24.06
N ASN A 454 -15.57 -22.48 22.91
CA ASN A 454 -15.51 -23.95 22.83
C ASN A 454 -14.71 -24.46 21.62
N GLY A 455 -13.99 -23.59 20.92
CA GLY A 455 -13.11 -24.00 19.84
C GLY A 455 -12.16 -22.89 19.38
N THR A 456 -11.20 -23.28 18.56
CA THR A 456 -10.23 -22.40 17.89
C THR A 456 -9.85 -23.00 16.54
N ALA A 457 -9.21 -22.24 15.67
CA ALA A 457 -8.60 -22.73 14.43
C ALA A 457 -7.45 -21.79 14.04
N MET A 458 -6.50 -22.25 13.22
CA MET A 458 -5.35 -21.44 12.83
C MET A 458 -5.00 -21.67 11.37
N VAL A 459 -4.78 -20.57 10.65
CA VAL A 459 -4.29 -20.56 9.27
C VAL A 459 -2.80 -20.25 9.32
N PHE A 460 -1.97 -21.27 9.18
CA PHE A 460 -0.52 -21.09 9.14
C PHE A 460 -0.05 -20.57 7.78
N PHE A 461 1.06 -19.84 7.79
CA PHE A 461 1.86 -19.50 6.62
C PHE A 461 3.22 -20.19 6.73
N ALA A 462 3.76 -20.60 5.58
CA ALA A 462 5.14 -21.09 5.48
C ALA A 462 5.73 -20.80 4.09
N ASP A 463 6.98 -20.34 4.07
CA ASP A 463 7.82 -20.23 2.88
C ASP A 463 8.92 -21.32 2.84
N GLN A 464 9.03 -22.10 3.92
CA GLN A 464 9.95 -23.23 4.07
C GLN A 464 9.20 -24.53 4.42
N PRO A 465 9.78 -25.70 4.11
CA PRO A 465 9.18 -26.99 4.48
C PRO A 465 9.24 -27.23 6.00
N ALA A 466 8.33 -28.08 6.50
CA ALA A 466 8.35 -28.53 7.90
C ALA A 466 9.72 -29.08 8.32
N GLY A 467 10.18 -28.70 9.51
CA GLY A 467 11.50 -29.07 10.04
C GLY A 467 12.66 -28.20 9.57
N ALA A 468 12.43 -27.16 8.76
CA ALA A 468 13.44 -26.15 8.45
C ALA A 468 13.91 -25.40 9.70
N SER A 469 15.12 -24.84 9.63
CA SER A 469 15.77 -24.09 10.73
C SER A 469 16.00 -22.61 10.37
N GLU A 470 15.38 -22.15 9.29
CA GLU A 470 15.42 -20.79 8.77
C GLU A 470 14.09 -20.50 8.06
N GLY A 471 13.82 -19.22 7.78
CA GLY A 471 12.55 -18.77 7.21
C GLY A 471 11.34 -19.04 8.12
N VAL A 472 10.16 -19.15 7.51
CA VAL A 472 8.90 -19.46 8.18
C VAL A 472 8.47 -20.87 7.78
N ALA A 473 8.31 -21.75 8.77
CA ALA A 473 7.98 -23.16 8.53
C ALA A 473 6.75 -23.58 9.34
N PRO A 474 6.05 -24.65 8.93
CA PRO A 474 5.00 -25.24 9.74
C PRO A 474 5.49 -25.52 11.18
N PRO A 475 4.68 -25.23 12.22
CA PRO A 475 5.07 -25.48 13.59
C PRO A 475 5.21 -26.99 13.86
N THR A 476 5.97 -27.36 14.89
CA THR A 476 6.07 -28.76 15.33
C THR A 476 4.97 -29.15 16.33
N ALA A 477 4.41 -28.16 17.01
CA ALA A 477 3.31 -28.29 17.94
C ALA A 477 2.68 -26.92 18.20
N TRP A 478 1.42 -26.90 18.59
CA TRP A 478 0.81 -25.76 19.26
C TRP A 478 -0.34 -26.24 20.15
N HIS A 479 -0.67 -25.44 21.16
CA HIS A 479 -1.83 -25.65 22.02
C HIS A 479 -2.41 -24.31 22.48
N VAL A 480 -3.63 -24.34 23.04
CA VAL A 480 -4.28 -23.14 23.58
C VAL A 480 -4.44 -23.25 25.08
N GLU A 481 -4.17 -22.14 25.75
CA GLU A 481 -4.41 -21.95 27.18
C GLU A 481 -5.38 -20.79 27.39
N TYR A 482 -6.13 -20.82 28.48
CA TYR A 482 -7.04 -19.75 28.87
C TYR A 482 -6.67 -19.21 30.25
N LEU A 483 -6.99 -17.94 30.47
CA LEU A 483 -6.72 -17.29 31.74
C LEU A 483 -7.82 -17.66 32.75
N GLU A 484 -7.44 -18.33 33.83
CA GLU A 484 -8.31 -18.76 34.92
C GLU A 484 -7.72 -18.32 36.26
N ASN A 485 -8.43 -17.47 37.00
CA ASN A 485 -7.98 -16.96 38.31
C ASN A 485 -6.55 -16.36 38.29
N GLY A 486 -6.16 -15.74 37.17
CA GLY A 486 -4.84 -15.12 36.98
C GLY A 486 -3.71 -16.11 36.65
N SER A 487 -4.02 -17.37 36.35
CA SER A 487 -3.06 -18.37 35.86
C SER A 487 -3.50 -18.92 34.51
N TRP A 488 -2.54 -19.26 33.65
CA TRP A 488 -2.82 -19.91 32.37
C TRP A 488 -3.03 -21.41 32.57
N THR A 489 -4.15 -21.91 32.05
CA THR A 489 -4.56 -23.32 32.11
C THR A 489 -4.78 -23.82 30.68
N GLU A 490 -4.19 -24.94 30.31
CA GLU A 490 -4.44 -25.58 29.00
C GLU A 490 -5.91 -26.03 28.89
N VAL A 491 -6.51 -25.81 27.72
CA VAL A 491 -7.88 -26.27 27.47
C VAL A 491 -7.97 -27.80 27.55
N SER A 492 -9.09 -28.31 28.09
CA SER A 492 -9.27 -29.75 28.28
C SER A 492 -10.17 -30.38 27.21
N ASN A 493 -10.03 -31.70 27.02
CA ASN A 493 -10.78 -32.48 26.01
C ASN A 493 -10.66 -31.92 24.58
N SER A 494 -9.49 -31.39 24.23
CA SER A 494 -9.23 -30.87 22.90
C SER A 494 -9.14 -31.97 21.85
N SER A 495 -9.67 -31.71 20.65
CA SER A 495 -9.31 -32.49 19.46
C SER A 495 -7.84 -32.23 19.07
N PRO A 496 -7.23 -33.06 18.21
CA PRO A 496 -5.85 -32.84 17.79
C PRO A 496 -5.62 -31.45 17.17
N TYR A 497 -4.48 -30.83 17.48
CA TYR A 497 -4.02 -29.58 16.90
C TYR A 497 -3.36 -29.83 15.53
N PRO A 498 -3.94 -29.38 14.40
CA PRO A 498 -3.37 -29.57 13.07
C PRO A 498 -2.10 -28.74 12.87
N LEU A 499 -1.11 -29.27 12.14
CA LEU A 499 0.15 -28.56 11.83
C LEU A 499 0.26 -28.18 10.34
N GLU A 500 -0.69 -28.61 9.53
CA GLU A 500 -0.67 -28.42 8.09
C GLU A 500 -0.94 -26.96 7.71
N VAL A 501 -0.21 -26.46 6.71
CA VAL A 501 -0.44 -25.14 6.11
C VAL A 501 -1.63 -25.25 5.16
N SER A 502 -2.74 -24.62 5.51
CA SER A 502 -4.00 -24.64 4.77
C SER A 502 -4.78 -23.36 5.03
N ASP A 503 -5.31 -22.75 3.96
CA ASP A 503 -6.25 -21.62 4.04
C ASP A 503 -7.66 -22.04 4.49
N THR A 504 -7.88 -23.35 4.66
CA THR A 504 -9.10 -23.92 5.25
C THR A 504 -8.72 -24.60 6.56
N PRO A 505 -8.76 -23.88 7.69
CA PRO A 505 -8.25 -24.42 8.94
C PRO A 505 -9.28 -25.39 9.54
N VAL A 506 -8.79 -26.40 10.27
CA VAL A 506 -9.66 -27.36 10.96
C VAL A 506 -9.94 -26.85 12.38
N GLU A 507 -11.21 -26.79 12.76
CA GLU A 507 -11.62 -26.42 14.11
C GLU A 507 -11.08 -27.43 15.13
N VAL A 508 -10.35 -26.90 16.11
CA VAL A 508 -9.96 -27.60 17.34
C VAL A 508 -11.03 -27.30 18.38
N GLY A 509 -11.92 -28.26 18.61
CA GLY A 509 -12.95 -28.17 19.66
C GLY A 509 -12.36 -28.56 21.02
N PHE A 510 -12.82 -27.91 22.09
CA PHE A 510 -12.45 -28.20 23.47
C PHE A 510 -13.63 -27.97 24.43
N ASP A 511 -13.50 -28.41 25.69
CA ASP A 511 -14.52 -28.17 26.71
C ASP A 511 -14.80 -26.67 26.87
N GLN A 512 -16.07 -26.30 26.98
CA GLN A 512 -16.46 -24.89 27.05
C GLN A 512 -15.78 -24.18 28.23
N ILE A 513 -15.13 -23.05 27.95
CA ILE A 513 -14.47 -22.17 28.92
C ILE A 513 -15.17 -20.82 28.99
N GLU A 514 -15.03 -20.14 30.12
CA GLU A 514 -15.37 -18.73 30.29
C GLU A 514 -14.10 -17.99 30.72
N THR A 515 -13.66 -17.01 29.94
CA THR A 515 -12.38 -16.32 30.17
C THR A 515 -12.37 -14.91 29.57
N THR A 516 -11.46 -14.06 30.04
CA THR A 516 -11.15 -12.77 29.41
C THR A 516 -9.96 -12.88 28.45
N SER A 517 -9.25 -14.00 28.41
CA SER A 517 -8.07 -14.14 27.55
C SER A 517 -7.76 -15.59 27.20
N ILE A 518 -7.30 -15.80 25.97
CA ILE A 518 -6.68 -17.05 25.53
C ILE A 518 -5.29 -16.74 24.98
N ARG A 519 -4.40 -17.72 25.02
CA ARG A 519 -3.10 -17.67 24.33
C ARG A 519 -2.83 -18.94 23.57
N ALA A 520 -2.19 -18.82 22.42
CA ALA A 520 -1.64 -19.95 21.68
C ALA A 520 -0.13 -20.01 21.91
N VAL A 521 0.35 -21.16 22.38
CA VAL A 521 1.78 -21.46 22.54
C VAL A 521 2.23 -22.26 21.33
N LEU A 522 3.20 -21.74 20.59
CA LEU A 522 3.61 -22.22 19.27
C LEU A 522 5.05 -22.73 19.34
N SER A 523 5.27 -24.01 19.04
CA SER A 523 6.61 -24.59 18.93
C SER A 523 7.10 -24.50 17.48
N ALA A 524 8.23 -23.84 17.27
CA ALA A 524 8.81 -23.64 15.94
C ALA A 524 9.53 -24.89 15.41
N SER A 525 9.59 -25.01 14.09
CA SER A 525 10.50 -25.95 13.42
C SER A 525 11.98 -25.58 13.64
N GLY A 526 12.86 -26.58 13.62
CA GLY A 526 14.32 -26.39 13.76
C GLY A 526 14.89 -27.07 15.00
N GLY A 527 15.98 -26.52 15.55
CA GLY A 527 16.66 -27.09 16.71
C GLY A 527 18.05 -26.50 16.96
N SER A 528 19.05 -27.35 17.20
CA SER A 528 20.41 -26.91 17.61
C SER A 528 21.13 -26.01 16.60
N GLY A 529 20.66 -25.95 15.34
CA GLY A 529 21.21 -25.11 14.29
C GLY A 529 20.50 -23.76 14.10
N GLY A 530 19.46 -23.48 14.89
CA GLY A 530 18.55 -22.35 14.69
C GLY A 530 17.10 -22.84 14.60
N TYR A 531 16.17 -21.91 14.79
CA TYR A 531 14.74 -22.14 14.60
C TYR A 531 14.26 -21.36 13.38
N ALA A 532 13.35 -21.96 12.63
CA ALA A 532 12.46 -21.18 11.77
C ALA A 532 11.51 -20.35 12.66
N GLY A 533 10.80 -19.39 12.06
CA GLY A 533 9.63 -18.78 12.72
C GLY A 533 8.35 -19.57 12.46
N VAL A 534 7.31 -19.26 13.22
CA VAL A 534 5.93 -19.66 12.94
C VAL A 534 5.21 -18.47 12.33
N GLY A 535 4.49 -18.67 11.22
CA GLY A 535 3.68 -17.64 10.57
C GLY A 535 2.20 -17.97 10.66
N ILE A 536 1.36 -16.97 10.95
CA ILE A 536 -0.09 -17.08 11.07
C ILE A 536 -0.71 -15.99 10.21
N LYS A 537 -1.63 -16.38 9.32
CA LYS A 537 -2.48 -15.45 8.54
C LYS A 537 -3.78 -15.11 9.26
N GLU A 538 -4.27 -16.00 10.11
CA GLU A 538 -5.50 -15.80 10.89
C GLU A 538 -5.56 -16.84 12.03
N TRP A 539 -6.03 -16.41 13.21
CA TRP A 539 -6.28 -17.23 14.39
C TRP A 539 -7.69 -17.00 14.93
N TYR A 540 -8.49 -18.06 14.92
CA TYR A 540 -9.91 -18.03 15.25
C TYR A 540 -10.17 -18.33 16.73
N ALA A 541 -11.19 -17.68 17.29
CA ALA A 541 -11.73 -17.97 18.62
C ALA A 541 -13.24 -18.22 18.51
N TYR A 542 -13.69 -19.46 18.71
CA TYR A 542 -15.09 -19.85 18.48
C TYR A 542 -15.92 -19.86 19.76
N ALA A 543 -16.99 -19.08 19.75
CA ALA A 543 -18.09 -19.17 20.69
C ALA A 543 -18.97 -20.42 20.42
N PRO A 544 -19.72 -20.93 21.42
CA PRO A 544 -20.63 -22.07 21.23
C PRO A 544 -21.72 -21.86 20.18
N THR A 545 -22.15 -20.61 20.00
CA THR A 545 -23.16 -20.19 19.01
C THR A 545 -22.71 -18.91 18.32
N ALA A 546 -23.23 -18.65 17.13
CA ALA A 546 -23.00 -17.38 16.44
C ALA A 546 -23.53 -16.20 17.26
N GLN A 547 -22.83 -15.06 17.23
CA GLN A 547 -23.15 -13.83 17.97
C GLN A 547 -23.21 -12.61 17.06
#